data_AF-A0A812MML3-F1
#
_entry.id   AF-A0A812MML3-F1
#
_cell.length_a   1.000
_cell.length_b   1.000
_cell.length_c   1.000
_cell.angle_alpha   90.00
_cell.angle_beta   90.00
_cell.angle_gamma   90.00
#
_symmetry.space_group_name_H-M   'P 1'
#
loop_
_entity.id
_entity.type
_entity.pdbx_description
1 polymer ?
#
loop_
_entity_poly.entity_id
_entity_poly.type
_entity_poly.pdbx_seq_one_letter_code
_entity_poly.pdbx_strand_id
1 'polypeptide(L)'
;MNANASEEEEAAEAVTMEGGAEDDQDTSSEWVHKWLHRSVGMYMTLVLREFTVADHRAEVAKMDSDLQYVLQEASASLATQYQEYASKDIELRAEAKVLGQKRILQVQERQAMLKAVTDAYGKMNESETPSAEYLATKAEECESNEPLASSLDRISSKKDSQVESLQTCIDPTGHVRVTKTMQKLEMPHHSEGYRRLMKVEAHAWLCMSARFKAKAWLQGLQLEDFTRFVEYILGDRVGNLKLPTASGQETQFNRPPWNIVLSYEYKLRVEAFKMILEGTATMSEALRVVREDPSLKEAYFTTPLALHTAGTPNKFRKGNHKGKDKTQGQEIPLPPAPHQNGRGTGKGKGKKGKGQVVLANGKQLALASATPDGRQLCYAYNHRGCTDPKCTRVHACRVAGCFGEHPASQHEAATASK
;
A
#
# COMPACT_ATOMS: atom_id res chain seq x y z
N MET A 1 -41.36 -11.47 26.18
CA MET A 1 -42.66 -11.94 25.67
C MET A 1 -42.94 -13.26 26.37
N ASN A 2 -43.45 -13.21 27.60
CA ASN A 2 -43.88 -14.39 28.33
C ASN A 2 -45.39 -14.49 28.18
N ALA A 3 -45.82 -15.55 27.50
CA ALA A 3 -47.19 -16.00 27.48
C ALA A 3 -47.40 -16.93 28.68
N ASN A 4 -48.40 -16.63 29.50
CA ASN A 4 -49.23 -17.62 30.19
C ASN A 4 -50.35 -16.90 30.94
N ALA A 5 -51.49 -17.59 31.00
CA ALA A 5 -52.74 -17.28 31.73
C ALA A 5 -53.81 -16.49 30.95
N SER A 6 -54.55 -17.24 30.13
CA SER A 6 -55.97 -17.00 29.85
C SER A 6 -56.65 -18.36 29.80
N GLU A 7 -57.41 -18.72 30.84
CA GLU A 7 -58.43 -19.78 30.83
C GLU A 7 -59.03 -19.86 32.24
N GLU A 8 -60.24 -19.35 32.40
CA GLU A 8 -61.19 -19.77 33.44
C GLU A 8 -62.58 -19.25 33.03
N GLU A 9 -63.28 -20.07 32.24
CA GLU A 9 -64.72 -19.99 31.98
C GLU A 9 -65.32 -21.36 32.31
N GLU A 10 -66.51 -21.33 32.91
CA GLU A 10 -67.51 -22.40 33.00
C GLU A 10 -67.25 -23.66 33.86
N ALA A 11 -67.98 -23.73 34.98
CA ALA A 11 -68.74 -24.93 35.39
C ALA A 11 -69.69 -24.59 36.55
N ALA A 12 -70.91 -24.15 36.21
CA ALA A 12 -72.03 -24.13 37.14
C ALA A 12 -72.75 -25.48 37.03
N GLU A 13 -72.45 -26.41 37.93
CA GLU A 13 -73.15 -27.70 38.02
C GLU A 13 -74.22 -27.65 39.13
N ALA A 14 -75.41 -28.10 38.76
CA ALA A 14 -76.63 -28.08 39.55
C ALA A 14 -76.59 -29.11 40.70
N VAL A 15 -77.06 -28.70 41.89
CA VAL A 15 -77.40 -29.62 42.97
C VAL A 15 -78.89 -29.48 43.29
N THR A 16 -79.65 -30.49 42.88
CA THR A 16 -80.98 -30.82 43.36
C THR A 16 -80.90 -31.34 44.80
N MET A 17 -81.69 -30.80 45.73
CA MET A 17 -82.11 -31.54 46.92
C MET A 17 -83.57 -31.27 47.23
N GLU A 18 -84.33 -32.37 47.18
CA GLU A 18 -85.70 -32.53 47.62
C GLU A 18 -85.82 -32.30 49.13
N GLY A 19 -86.99 -31.80 49.54
CA GLY A 19 -87.30 -31.48 50.93
C GLY A 19 -87.59 -32.70 51.80
N GLY A 20 -87.22 -32.57 53.07
CA GLY A 20 -87.73 -33.33 54.20
C GLY A 20 -87.90 -32.37 55.37
N ALA A 21 -89.15 -32.21 55.82
CA ALA A 21 -89.54 -31.33 56.90
C ALA A 21 -89.19 -31.94 58.26
N GLU A 22 -88.64 -31.13 59.17
CA GLU A 22 -88.81 -31.31 60.61
C GLU A 22 -88.65 -29.94 61.30
N ASP A 23 -89.71 -29.54 61.98
CA ASP A 23 -89.82 -28.32 62.78
C ASP A 23 -88.89 -28.40 63.99
N ASP A 24 -87.97 -27.45 64.13
CA ASP A 24 -87.42 -27.04 65.44
C ASP A 24 -87.13 -25.54 65.42
N GLN A 25 -87.90 -24.82 66.24
CA GLN A 25 -87.73 -23.41 66.53
C GLN A 25 -86.52 -23.24 67.45
N ASP A 26 -85.34 -22.88 66.92
CA ASP A 26 -84.32 -22.23 67.75
C ASP A 26 -83.34 -21.30 66.98
N THR A 27 -83.48 -20.01 67.30
CA THR A 27 -82.54 -18.88 67.18
C THR A 27 -82.07 -18.36 65.81
N SER A 28 -82.80 -17.33 65.33
CA SER A 28 -82.36 -16.34 64.32
C SER A 28 -80.96 -15.73 64.56
N SER A 29 -80.37 -15.87 65.75
CA SER A 29 -79.05 -15.32 66.10
C SER A 29 -77.87 -16.26 65.78
N GLU A 30 -78.06 -17.58 65.74
CA GLU A 30 -76.96 -18.53 65.53
C GLU A 30 -76.45 -18.54 64.07
N TRP A 31 -77.37 -18.43 63.10
CA TRP A 31 -77.00 -18.35 61.69
C TRP A 31 -76.25 -17.04 61.38
N VAL A 32 -76.67 -15.93 61.99
CA VAL A 32 -76.00 -14.63 61.87
C VAL A 32 -74.59 -14.68 62.49
N HIS A 33 -74.43 -15.32 63.65
CA HIS A 33 -73.12 -15.53 64.26
C HIS A 33 -72.20 -16.42 63.41
N LYS A 34 -72.70 -17.53 62.86
CA LYS A 34 -71.92 -18.41 61.95
C LYS A 34 -71.56 -17.71 60.64
N TRP A 35 -72.47 -16.91 60.07
CA TRP A 35 -72.23 -16.11 58.86
C TRP A 35 -71.21 -15.00 59.09
N LEU A 36 -71.32 -14.26 60.20
CA LEU A 36 -70.34 -13.23 60.59
C LEU A 36 -68.96 -13.84 60.86
N HIS A 37 -68.87 -14.95 61.59
CA HIS A 37 -67.59 -15.59 61.91
C HIS A 37 -66.87 -16.11 60.66
N ARG A 38 -67.63 -16.62 59.68
CA ARG A 38 -67.11 -17.13 58.41
C ARG A 38 -66.73 -16.00 57.44
N SER A 39 -67.51 -14.93 57.39
CA SER A 39 -67.23 -13.74 56.57
C SER A 39 -66.04 -12.94 57.11
N VAL A 40 -65.96 -12.74 58.43
CA VAL A 40 -64.82 -12.10 59.10
C VAL A 40 -63.57 -12.97 58.98
N GLY A 41 -63.70 -14.30 59.07
CA GLY A 41 -62.59 -15.23 58.85
C GLY A 41 -62.04 -15.19 57.42
N MET A 42 -62.91 -15.14 56.39
CA MET A 42 -62.50 -14.93 54.99
C MET A 42 -61.87 -13.56 54.76
N TYR A 43 -62.44 -12.50 55.34
CA TYR A 43 -61.89 -11.16 55.22
C TYR A 43 -60.51 -11.06 55.88
N MET A 44 -60.33 -11.65 57.07
CA MET A 44 -59.02 -11.68 57.72
C MET A 44 -57.99 -12.52 56.96
N THR A 45 -58.38 -13.66 56.37
CA THR A 45 -57.45 -14.44 55.54
C THR A 45 -57.07 -13.72 54.25
N LEU A 46 -58.00 -12.99 53.62
CA LEU A 46 -57.70 -12.14 52.46
C LEU A 46 -56.79 -10.96 52.84
N VAL A 47 -57.07 -10.28 53.95
CA VAL A 47 -56.24 -9.16 54.44
C VAL A 47 -54.84 -9.64 54.83
N LEU A 48 -54.72 -10.78 55.51
CA LEU A 48 -53.42 -11.37 55.84
C LEU A 48 -52.65 -11.81 54.58
N ARG A 49 -53.34 -12.34 53.56
CA ARG A 49 -52.74 -12.70 52.27
C ARG A 49 -52.27 -11.47 51.47
N GLU A 50 -53.04 -10.39 51.48
CA GLU A 50 -52.65 -9.10 50.89
C GLU A 50 -51.43 -8.51 51.63
N PHE A 51 -51.43 -8.59 52.97
CA PHE A 51 -50.32 -8.11 53.79
C PHE A 51 -49.03 -8.90 53.55
N THR A 52 -49.11 -10.24 53.45
CA THR A 52 -47.93 -11.07 53.12
C THR A 52 -47.43 -10.84 51.70
N VAL A 53 -48.32 -10.62 50.73
CA VAL A 53 -47.93 -10.25 49.35
C VAL A 53 -47.25 -8.88 49.31
N ALA A 54 -47.72 -7.91 50.11
CA ALA A 54 -47.09 -6.59 50.22
C ALA A 54 -45.69 -6.67 50.84
N ASP A 55 -45.52 -7.46 51.91
CA ASP A 55 -44.21 -7.69 52.54
C ASP A 55 -43.24 -8.39 51.57
N HIS A 56 -43.69 -9.44 50.88
CA HIS A 56 -42.87 -10.10 49.85
C HIS A 56 -42.51 -9.16 48.69
N ARG A 57 -43.41 -8.27 48.27
CA ARG A 57 -43.14 -7.26 47.24
C ARG A 57 -42.10 -6.25 47.70
N ALA A 58 -42.14 -5.83 48.96
CA ALA A 58 -41.14 -4.95 49.55
C ALA A 58 -39.77 -5.63 49.64
N GLU A 59 -39.74 -6.91 49.98
CA GLU A 59 -38.52 -7.72 50.04
C GLU A 59 -37.89 -7.91 48.64
N VAL A 60 -38.71 -8.22 47.63
CA VAL A 60 -38.26 -8.30 46.22
C VAL A 60 -37.74 -6.95 45.71
N ALA A 61 -38.41 -5.84 46.03
CA ALA A 61 -37.95 -4.50 45.64
C ALA A 61 -36.61 -4.14 46.27
N LYS A 62 -36.38 -4.56 47.52
CA LYS A 62 -35.10 -4.40 48.20
C LYS A 62 -34.01 -5.25 47.53
N MET A 63 -34.30 -6.51 47.23
CA MET A 63 -33.37 -7.39 46.51
C MET A 63 -33.01 -6.85 45.12
N ASP A 64 -33.96 -6.27 44.39
CA ASP A 64 -33.73 -5.68 43.06
C ASP A 64 -32.85 -4.42 43.15
N SER A 65 -33.06 -3.59 44.17
CA SER A 65 -32.19 -2.44 44.48
C SER A 65 -30.76 -2.88 44.84
N ASP A 66 -30.62 -3.90 45.69
CA ASP A 66 -29.31 -4.44 46.07
C ASP A 66 -28.59 -5.05 44.85
N LEU A 67 -29.33 -5.75 43.98
CA LEU A 67 -28.81 -6.29 42.73
C LEU A 67 -28.36 -5.19 41.75
N GLN A 68 -29.14 -4.12 41.61
CA GLN A 68 -28.77 -2.96 40.80
C GLN A 68 -27.50 -2.28 41.32
N TYR A 69 -27.36 -2.14 42.65
CA TYR A 69 -26.16 -1.59 43.26
C TYR A 69 -24.93 -2.44 42.94
N VAL A 70 -25.02 -3.77 43.12
CA VAL A 70 -23.93 -4.70 42.80
C VAL A 70 -23.56 -4.67 41.31
N LEU A 71 -24.55 -4.62 40.42
CA LEU A 71 -24.32 -4.50 38.97
C LEU A 71 -23.63 -3.17 38.62
N GLN A 72 -24.02 -2.08 39.27
CA GLN A 72 -23.42 -0.78 39.04
C GLN A 72 -21.97 -0.72 39.54
N GLU A 73 -21.68 -1.25 40.73
CA GLU A 73 -20.33 -1.35 41.27
C GLU A 73 -19.43 -2.26 40.41
N ALA A 74 -19.95 -3.40 39.96
CA ALA A 74 -19.25 -4.29 39.04
C ALA A 74 -18.96 -3.62 37.69
N SER A 75 -19.91 -2.85 37.15
CA SER A 75 -19.72 -2.11 35.89
C SER A 75 -18.68 -0.99 36.02
N ALA A 76 -18.65 -0.29 37.16
CA ALA A 76 -17.67 0.75 37.44
C ALA A 76 -16.26 0.17 37.59
N SER A 77 -16.14 -0.94 38.32
CA SER A 77 -14.88 -1.69 38.48
C SER A 77 -14.36 -2.22 37.14
N LEU A 78 -15.24 -2.74 36.29
CA LEU A 78 -14.87 -3.18 34.95
C LEU A 78 -14.40 -1.99 34.09
N ALA A 79 -15.08 -0.84 34.18
CA ALA A 79 -14.72 0.37 33.45
C ALA A 79 -13.34 0.92 33.86
N THR A 80 -13.02 0.94 35.16
CA THR A 80 -11.69 1.37 35.63
C THR A 80 -10.60 0.41 35.17
N GLN A 81 -10.85 -0.90 35.22
CA GLN A 81 -9.92 -1.90 34.65
C GLN A 81 -9.69 -1.64 33.16
N TYR A 82 -10.74 -1.41 32.36
CA TYR A 82 -10.59 -1.08 30.94
C TYR A 82 -9.79 0.21 30.71
N GLN A 83 -9.99 1.23 31.54
CA GLN A 83 -9.20 2.47 31.46
C GLN A 83 -7.72 2.23 31.78
N GLU A 84 -7.40 1.44 32.80
CA GLU A 84 -6.02 1.08 33.12
C GLU A 84 -5.36 0.23 32.04
N TYR A 85 -6.10 -0.72 31.45
CA TYR A 85 -5.60 -1.49 30.32
C TYR A 85 -5.36 -0.59 29.11
N ALA A 86 -6.27 0.34 28.82
CA ALA A 86 -6.10 1.30 27.74
C ALA A 86 -4.91 2.23 27.98
N SER A 87 -4.69 2.71 29.21
CA SER A 87 -3.56 3.58 29.53
C SER A 87 -2.22 2.83 29.41
N LYS A 88 -2.13 1.61 29.96
CA LYS A 88 -0.93 0.76 29.83
C LYS A 88 -0.63 0.41 28.38
N ASP A 89 -1.66 0.17 27.58
CA ASP A 89 -1.52 -0.13 26.15
C ASP A 89 -1.07 1.12 25.35
N ILE A 90 -1.47 2.34 25.76
CA ILE A 90 -0.93 3.59 25.22
C ILE A 90 0.55 3.76 25.60
N GLU A 91 0.91 3.52 26.86
CA GLU A 91 2.29 3.62 27.35
C GLU A 91 3.21 2.63 26.62
N LEU A 92 2.84 1.35 26.53
CA LEU A 92 3.59 0.33 25.80
C LEU A 92 3.75 0.68 24.32
N ARG A 93 2.73 1.29 23.69
CA ARG A 93 2.83 1.80 22.32
C ARG A 93 3.79 2.97 22.21
N ALA A 94 3.77 3.89 23.17
CA ALA A 94 4.69 5.02 23.20
C ALA A 94 6.13 4.55 23.38
N GLU A 95 6.37 3.59 24.28
CA GLU A 95 7.69 2.96 24.49
C GLU A 95 8.17 2.22 23.23
N ALA A 96 7.29 1.43 22.59
CA ALA A 96 7.60 0.75 21.33
C ALA A 96 7.99 1.75 20.24
N LYS A 97 7.31 2.90 20.16
CA LYS A 97 7.63 3.98 19.21
C LYS A 97 8.98 4.61 19.50
N VAL A 98 9.34 4.83 20.76
CA VAL A 98 10.67 5.32 21.18
C VAL A 98 11.77 4.32 20.82
N LEU A 99 11.49 3.02 20.96
CA LEU A 99 12.43 1.94 20.64
C LEU A 99 12.53 1.63 19.13
N GLY A 100 11.81 2.37 18.28
CA GLY A 100 11.75 2.14 16.84
C GLY A 100 11.13 0.79 16.46
N GLN A 101 10.36 0.19 17.36
CA GLN A 101 9.62 -1.03 17.07
C GLN A 101 8.42 -0.68 16.19
N LYS A 102 8.29 -1.40 15.07
CA LYS A 102 7.16 -1.22 14.17
C LYS A 102 5.86 -1.53 14.90
N ARG A 103 4.82 -0.77 14.57
CA ARG A 103 3.48 -0.99 15.11
C ARG A 103 3.06 -2.45 14.93
N ILE A 104 2.56 -3.04 16.01
CA ILE A 104 1.88 -4.33 15.97
C ILE A 104 0.38 -4.06 15.94
N LEU A 105 -0.27 -4.46 14.86
CA LEU A 105 -1.72 -4.41 14.74
C LEU A 105 -2.32 -5.64 15.43
N GLN A 106 -3.29 -5.45 16.31
CA GLN A 106 -3.89 -6.57 17.06
C GLN A 106 -4.65 -7.51 16.10
N VAL A 107 -4.62 -8.81 16.38
CA VAL A 107 -5.20 -9.84 15.50
C VAL A 107 -6.70 -9.62 15.27
N GLN A 108 -7.44 -9.29 16.32
CA GLN A 108 -8.89 -9.04 16.26
C GLN A 108 -9.20 -7.81 15.41
N GLU A 109 -8.46 -6.72 15.61
CA GLU A 109 -8.62 -5.49 14.81
C GLU A 109 -8.36 -5.75 13.32
N ARG A 110 -7.30 -6.49 13.01
CA ARG A 110 -6.98 -6.89 11.63
C ARG A 110 -8.10 -7.73 11.02
N GLN A 111 -8.64 -8.70 11.76
CA GLN A 111 -9.74 -9.55 11.29
C GLN A 111 -11.01 -8.73 11.05
N ALA A 112 -11.33 -7.78 11.92
CA ALA A 112 -12.48 -6.90 11.77
C ALA A 112 -12.38 -6.04 10.50
N MET A 113 -11.20 -5.45 10.23
CA MET A 113 -10.98 -4.66 9.01
C MET A 113 -11.10 -5.51 7.74
N LEU A 114 -10.45 -6.68 7.70
CA LEU A 114 -10.52 -7.58 6.55
C LEU A 114 -11.94 -8.10 6.33
N LYS A 115 -12.66 -8.41 7.40
CA LYS A 115 -14.06 -8.82 7.33
C LYS A 115 -14.93 -7.72 6.74
N ALA A 116 -14.79 -6.48 7.20
CA ALA A 116 -15.55 -5.35 6.66
C ALA A 116 -15.34 -5.16 5.14
N VAL A 117 -14.11 -5.31 4.66
CA VAL A 117 -13.80 -5.24 3.22
C VAL A 117 -14.34 -6.45 2.46
N THR A 118 -14.25 -7.66 3.05
CA THR A 118 -14.79 -8.89 2.44
C THR A 118 -16.30 -8.85 2.33
N ASP A 119 -16.99 -8.29 3.34
CA ASP A 119 -18.44 -8.14 3.36
C ASP A 119 -18.91 -7.13 2.28
N ALA A 120 -18.10 -6.09 2.01
CA ALA A 120 -18.42 -5.07 1.02
C ALA A 120 -18.06 -5.45 -0.43
N TYR A 121 -16.93 -6.12 -0.66
CA TYR A 121 -16.36 -6.37 -2.00
C TYR A 121 -16.26 -7.86 -2.37
N GLY A 122 -16.65 -8.75 -1.48
CA GLY A 122 -16.57 -10.20 -1.67
C GLY A 122 -15.23 -10.80 -1.24
N LYS A 123 -15.10 -12.12 -1.45
CA LYS A 123 -13.95 -12.89 -0.99
C LYS A 123 -12.67 -12.51 -1.74
N MET A 124 -11.67 -12.06 -0.99
CA MET A 124 -10.35 -11.71 -1.51
C MET A 124 -9.41 -12.93 -1.54
N ASN A 125 -8.56 -13.03 -2.56
CA ASN A 125 -7.50 -14.02 -2.63
C ASN A 125 -6.32 -13.64 -1.74
N GLU A 126 -5.49 -14.61 -1.32
CA GLU A 126 -4.32 -14.34 -0.48
C GLU A 126 -3.27 -13.44 -1.15
N SER A 127 -3.23 -13.45 -2.49
CA SER A 127 -2.37 -12.60 -3.30
C SER A 127 -2.81 -11.13 -3.36
N GLU A 128 -4.07 -10.87 -3.02
CA GLU A 128 -4.71 -9.55 -3.05
C GLU A 128 -4.98 -9.03 -1.63
N THR A 129 -4.94 -9.92 -0.65
CA THR A 129 -5.07 -9.58 0.77
C THR A 129 -3.81 -8.88 1.24
N PRO A 130 -3.88 -7.68 1.84
CA PRO A 130 -2.70 -6.98 2.35
C PRO A 130 -2.07 -7.75 3.51
N SER A 131 -0.75 -7.65 3.64
CA SER A 131 -0.01 -8.28 4.73
C SER A 131 -0.32 -7.61 6.07
N ALA A 132 -0.08 -8.32 7.16
CA ALA A 132 -0.29 -7.78 8.50
C ALA A 132 0.63 -6.59 8.80
N GLU A 133 1.89 -6.66 8.34
CA GLU A 133 2.87 -5.61 8.53
C GLU A 133 2.55 -4.37 7.67
N TYR A 134 2.04 -4.57 6.46
CA TYR A 134 1.63 -3.46 5.61
C TYR A 134 0.42 -2.72 6.18
N LEU A 135 -0.59 -3.47 6.67
CA LEU A 135 -1.73 -2.88 7.38
C LEU A 135 -1.30 -2.11 8.63
N ALA A 136 -0.30 -2.60 9.38
CA ALA A 136 0.22 -1.90 10.54
C ALA A 136 0.91 -0.58 10.18
N THR A 137 1.68 -0.58 9.08
CA THR A 137 2.30 0.65 8.55
C THR A 137 1.24 1.68 8.15
N LYS A 138 0.20 1.26 7.41
CA LYS A 138 -0.90 2.15 7.02
C LYS A 138 -1.75 2.63 8.19
N ALA A 139 -1.89 1.81 9.22
CA ALA A 139 -2.58 2.22 10.44
C ALA A 139 -1.79 3.28 11.20
N GLU A 140 -0.45 3.19 11.23
CA GLU A 140 0.41 4.23 11.80
C GLU A 140 0.31 5.56 11.03
N GLU A 141 0.37 5.52 9.70
CA GLU A 141 0.15 6.70 8.84
C GLU A 141 -1.24 7.33 9.07
N CYS A 142 -2.26 6.50 9.32
CA CYS A 142 -3.56 6.98 9.72
C CYS A 142 -3.50 7.65 11.09
N GLU A 143 -2.91 7.06 12.11
CA GLU A 143 -2.87 7.69 13.45
C GLU A 143 -2.08 9.00 13.48
N SER A 144 -0.98 9.10 12.74
CA SER A 144 -0.21 10.35 12.62
C SER A 144 -0.93 11.42 11.81
N ASN A 145 -2.00 11.10 11.10
CA ASN A 145 -2.61 11.94 10.07
C ASN A 145 -1.64 12.33 8.95
N GLU A 146 -0.64 11.48 8.68
CA GLU A 146 0.35 11.71 7.63
C GLU A 146 0.32 10.55 6.61
N PRO A 147 -0.72 10.48 5.76
CA PRO A 147 -0.79 9.42 4.75
C PRO A 147 0.28 9.62 3.68
N LEU A 148 0.99 8.54 3.34
CA LEU A 148 2.11 8.57 2.38
C LEU A 148 1.91 7.55 1.26
N ALA A 149 2.35 7.92 0.05
CA ALA A 149 2.43 7.00 -1.07
C ALA A 149 3.52 5.95 -0.82
N SER A 150 3.13 4.69 -0.65
CA SER A 150 4.10 3.60 -0.55
C SER A 150 4.68 3.26 -1.91
N SER A 151 6.00 3.11 -2.00
CA SER A 151 6.64 2.57 -3.20
C SER A 151 6.15 1.15 -3.48
N LEU A 152 6.08 0.76 -4.76
CA LEU A 152 5.50 -0.53 -5.19
C LEU A 152 6.23 -1.75 -4.61
N ASP A 153 7.50 -1.60 -4.28
CA ASP A 153 8.37 -2.59 -3.62
C ASP A 153 8.10 -2.77 -2.11
N ARG A 154 7.30 -1.89 -1.51
CA ARG A 154 6.88 -1.96 -0.09
C ARG A 154 5.46 -2.47 0.10
N ILE A 155 4.68 -2.55 -0.97
CA ILE A 155 3.29 -3.03 -0.93
C ILE A 155 3.32 -4.56 -0.85
N SER A 156 3.09 -5.12 0.34
CA SER A 156 3.14 -6.56 0.56
C SER A 156 1.76 -7.18 0.77
N SER A 157 1.55 -8.34 0.16
CA SER A 157 0.35 -9.16 0.36
C SER A 157 0.57 -10.26 1.40
N LYS A 158 -0.52 -10.91 1.84
CA LYS A 158 -0.48 -12.05 2.75
C LYS A 158 0.38 -13.20 2.19
N LYS A 159 0.36 -13.40 0.87
CA LYS A 159 1.22 -14.37 0.18
C LYS A 159 2.72 -14.04 0.35
N ASP A 160 3.07 -12.76 0.34
CA ASP A 160 4.47 -12.33 0.38
C ASP A 160 5.03 -12.35 1.81
N SER A 161 4.18 -12.22 2.85
CA SER A 161 4.56 -12.36 4.26
C SER A 161 5.11 -13.75 4.65
N GLN A 162 4.92 -14.78 3.81
CA GLN A 162 5.49 -16.11 4.08
C GLN A 162 7.02 -16.16 3.91
N VAL A 163 7.64 -15.10 3.38
CA VAL A 163 9.07 -15.03 3.04
C VAL A 163 9.88 -14.16 4.03
N GLU A 164 9.31 -13.78 5.18
CA GLU A 164 9.97 -12.89 6.16
C GLU A 164 11.28 -13.48 6.73
N SER A 165 12.36 -12.70 6.69
CA SER A 165 13.65 -13.03 7.34
C SER A 165 13.77 -12.38 8.72
N LEU A 166 14.17 -13.18 9.72
CA LEU A 166 14.46 -12.71 11.08
C LEU A 166 15.90 -12.21 11.16
N GLN A 167 16.09 -10.95 11.59
CA GLN A 167 17.42 -10.40 11.91
C GLN A 167 17.57 -10.34 13.43
N THR A 168 18.58 -11.01 13.97
CA THR A 168 18.97 -10.88 15.39
C THR A 168 20.03 -9.79 15.51
N CYS A 169 19.77 -8.77 16.34
CA CYS A 169 20.77 -7.79 16.76
C CYS A 169 20.89 -7.82 18.28
N ILE A 170 22.09 -7.59 18.81
CA ILE A 170 22.32 -7.51 20.25
C ILE A 170 22.39 -6.03 20.60
N ASP A 171 21.50 -5.58 21.47
CA ASP A 171 21.48 -4.21 21.98
C ASP A 171 22.73 -3.93 22.83
N PRO A 172 23.16 -2.66 22.99
CA PRO A 172 24.33 -2.30 23.82
C PRO A 172 24.23 -2.77 25.28
N THR A 173 23.02 -3.08 25.76
CA THR A 173 22.74 -3.64 27.08
C THR A 173 22.84 -5.17 27.14
N GLY A 174 23.22 -5.84 26.04
CA GLY A 174 23.34 -7.30 25.96
C GLY A 174 22.03 -8.05 25.67
N HIS A 175 20.93 -7.35 25.38
CA HIS A 175 19.66 -8.00 25.04
C HIS A 175 19.62 -8.40 23.56
N VAL A 176 19.22 -9.64 23.27
CA VAL A 176 19.01 -10.11 21.88
C VAL A 176 17.66 -9.59 21.40
N ARG A 177 17.69 -8.67 20.44
CA ARG A 177 16.52 -8.15 19.72
C ARG A 177 16.35 -8.90 18.40
N VAL A 178 15.24 -9.60 18.25
CA VAL A 178 14.83 -10.21 16.97
C VAL A 178 13.97 -9.21 16.22
N THR A 179 14.53 -8.60 15.17
CA THR A 179 13.81 -7.67 14.30
C THR A 179 13.41 -8.39 13.01
N LYS A 180 12.10 -8.46 12.74
CA LYS A 180 11.60 -8.86 11.43
C LYS A 180 11.96 -7.79 10.40
N THR A 181 12.72 -8.16 9.39
CA THR A 181 13.06 -7.24 8.29
C THR A 181 12.11 -7.49 7.13
N MET A 182 11.43 -6.43 6.67
CA MET A 182 10.65 -6.50 5.43
C MET A 182 11.63 -6.68 4.28
N GLN A 183 11.51 -7.81 3.60
CA GLN A 183 12.20 -8.00 2.34
C GLN A 183 11.61 -7.02 1.31
N LYS A 184 12.47 -6.21 0.69
CA LYS A 184 12.10 -5.35 -0.43
C LYS A 184 11.57 -6.24 -1.56
N LEU A 185 10.33 -6.03 -1.96
CA LEU A 185 9.72 -6.81 -3.03
C LEU A 185 10.29 -6.39 -4.39
N GLU A 186 10.29 -7.33 -5.34
CA GLU A 186 10.71 -7.03 -6.70
C GLU A 186 9.74 -6.05 -7.37
N MET A 187 10.30 -5.07 -8.09
CA MET A 187 9.50 -4.12 -8.85
C MET A 187 8.67 -4.87 -9.91
N PRO A 188 7.39 -4.51 -10.14
CA PRO A 188 6.58 -5.19 -11.13
C PRO A 188 7.22 -5.01 -12.51
N HIS A 189 7.40 -6.11 -13.25
CA HIS A 189 7.98 -6.08 -14.61
C HIS A 189 6.92 -5.99 -15.72
N HIS A 190 5.67 -6.33 -15.39
CA HIS A 190 4.57 -6.41 -16.34
C HIS A 190 3.28 -5.82 -15.75
N SER A 191 2.33 -5.50 -16.62
CA SER A 191 1.05 -4.87 -16.27
C SER A 191 0.26 -5.65 -15.23
N GLU A 192 0.20 -6.98 -15.33
CA GLU A 192 -0.54 -7.81 -14.36
C GLU A 192 0.06 -7.77 -12.95
N GLY A 193 1.40 -7.69 -12.84
CA GLY A 193 2.06 -7.54 -11.54
C GLY A 193 1.70 -6.21 -10.90
N TYR A 194 1.66 -5.14 -11.69
CA TYR A 194 1.22 -3.83 -11.23
C TYR A 194 -0.26 -3.81 -10.82
N ARG A 195 -1.18 -4.42 -11.63
CA ARG A 195 -2.61 -4.53 -11.27
C ARG A 195 -2.79 -5.22 -9.92
N ARG A 196 -2.09 -6.33 -9.70
CA ARG A 196 -2.15 -7.05 -8.42
C ARG A 196 -1.69 -6.16 -7.26
N LEU A 197 -0.54 -5.50 -7.37
CA LEU A 197 -0.03 -4.64 -6.29
C LEU A 197 -0.96 -3.48 -5.99
N MET A 198 -1.49 -2.80 -7.01
CA MET A 198 -2.45 -1.72 -6.83
C MET A 198 -3.79 -2.20 -6.26
N LYS A 199 -4.18 -3.43 -6.55
CA LYS A 199 -5.33 -4.05 -5.91
C LYS A 199 -5.06 -4.30 -4.42
N VAL A 200 -3.87 -4.77 -4.04
CA VAL A 200 -3.47 -4.90 -2.61
C VAL A 200 -3.50 -3.54 -1.92
N GLU A 201 -2.97 -2.50 -2.58
CA GLU A 201 -3.01 -1.11 -2.09
C GLU A 201 -4.44 -0.63 -1.83
N ALA A 202 -5.34 -0.86 -2.78
CA ALA A 202 -6.74 -0.49 -2.65
C ALA A 202 -7.40 -1.17 -1.44
N HIS A 203 -7.20 -2.49 -1.28
CA HIS A 203 -7.73 -3.22 -0.13
C HIS A 203 -7.13 -2.76 1.20
N ALA A 204 -5.84 -2.38 1.22
CA ALA A 204 -5.22 -1.83 2.43
C ALA A 204 -5.89 -0.51 2.85
N TRP A 205 -6.11 0.41 1.91
CA TRP A 205 -6.79 1.68 2.20
C TRP A 205 -8.28 1.52 2.52
N LEU A 206 -8.96 0.53 1.92
CA LEU A 206 -10.34 0.18 2.29
C LEU A 206 -10.41 -0.42 3.70
N CYS A 207 -9.41 -1.20 4.13
CA CYS A 207 -9.30 -1.64 5.51
C CYS A 207 -9.16 -0.44 6.46
N MET A 208 -8.34 0.54 6.08
CA MET A 208 -8.15 1.76 6.86
C MET A 208 -9.45 2.60 6.93
N SER A 209 -10.18 2.75 5.83
CA SER A 209 -11.45 3.50 5.83
C SER A 209 -12.54 2.83 6.67
N ALA A 210 -12.56 1.49 6.72
CA ALA A 210 -13.48 0.73 7.56
C ALA A 210 -13.22 0.95 9.05
N ARG A 211 -11.95 1.07 9.47
CA ARG A 211 -11.56 1.33 10.87
C ARG A 211 -11.68 2.80 11.23
N PHE A 212 -11.06 3.68 10.45
CA PHE A 212 -10.92 5.10 10.76
C PHE A 212 -12.03 5.94 10.12
N LYS A 213 -13.29 5.59 10.38
CA LYS A 213 -14.47 6.27 9.82
C LYS A 213 -14.54 7.77 10.13
N ALA A 214 -13.91 8.19 11.24
CA ALA A 214 -13.84 9.58 11.66
C ALA A 214 -12.95 10.46 10.74
N LYS A 215 -12.08 9.86 9.91
CA LYS A 215 -11.20 10.62 9.02
C LYS A 215 -11.95 11.07 7.77
N ALA A 216 -12.19 12.38 7.68
CA ALA A 216 -12.88 12.98 6.55
C ALA A 216 -12.25 12.63 5.19
N TRP A 217 -10.92 12.60 5.10
CA TRP A 217 -10.22 12.32 3.84
C TRP A 217 -10.31 10.85 3.37
N LEU A 218 -10.75 9.92 4.22
CA LEU A 218 -11.03 8.53 3.84
C LEU A 218 -12.51 8.30 3.43
N GLN A 219 -13.37 9.32 3.59
CA GLN A 219 -14.79 9.18 3.29
C GLN A 219 -15.03 9.01 1.79
N GLY A 220 -15.98 8.13 1.46
CA GLY A 220 -16.39 7.87 0.08
C GLY A 220 -15.39 7.07 -0.75
N LEU A 221 -14.28 6.59 -0.17
CA LEU A 221 -13.32 5.76 -0.88
C LEU A 221 -13.95 4.45 -1.35
N GLN A 222 -13.86 4.17 -2.65
CA GLN A 222 -14.32 2.91 -3.24
C GLN A 222 -13.19 2.17 -3.94
N LEU A 223 -13.35 0.85 -4.13
CA LEU A 223 -12.42 0.06 -4.92
C LEU A 223 -12.32 0.56 -6.38
N GLU A 224 -13.41 1.09 -6.92
CA GLU A 224 -13.47 1.61 -8.29
C GLU A 224 -12.51 2.79 -8.52
N ASP A 225 -12.22 3.59 -7.50
CA ASP A 225 -11.30 4.74 -7.61
C ASP A 225 -9.89 4.28 -7.99
N PHE A 226 -9.41 3.21 -7.33
CA PHE A 226 -8.13 2.59 -7.66
C PHE A 226 -8.19 1.86 -9.01
N THR A 227 -9.30 1.21 -9.35
CA THR A 227 -9.47 0.55 -10.65
C THR A 227 -9.35 1.55 -11.80
N ARG A 228 -10.07 2.67 -11.72
CA ARG A 228 -10.00 3.77 -12.70
C ARG A 228 -8.60 4.40 -12.75
N PHE A 229 -7.88 4.42 -11.64
CA PHE A 229 -6.49 4.87 -11.60
C PHE A 229 -5.56 3.92 -12.36
N VAL A 230 -5.67 2.62 -12.11
CA VAL A 230 -4.90 1.59 -12.81
C VAL A 230 -5.20 1.56 -14.31
N GLU A 231 -6.48 1.69 -14.69
CA GLU A 231 -6.90 1.77 -16.10
C GLU A 231 -6.34 3.00 -16.81
N TYR A 232 -6.26 4.15 -16.12
CA TYR A 232 -5.62 5.34 -16.67
C TYR A 232 -4.14 5.11 -16.97
N ILE A 233 -3.39 4.54 -16.02
CA ILE A 233 -1.94 4.30 -16.14
C ILE A 233 -1.64 3.26 -17.22
N LEU A 234 -2.43 2.19 -17.31
CA LEU A 234 -2.22 1.13 -18.30
C LEU A 234 -2.89 1.39 -19.65
N GLY A 235 -3.80 2.35 -19.72
CA GLY A 235 -4.59 2.66 -20.90
C GLY A 235 -3.85 3.50 -21.95
N ASP A 236 -4.58 3.91 -22.98
CA ASP A 236 -4.04 4.58 -24.18
C ASP A 236 -3.45 5.97 -23.92
N ARG A 237 -3.74 6.55 -22.75
CA ARG A 237 -3.22 7.87 -22.36
C ARG A 237 -1.78 7.82 -21.83
N VAL A 238 -1.34 6.65 -21.34
CA VAL A 238 -0.05 6.44 -20.67
C VAL A 238 0.58 5.14 -21.18
N GLY A 239 0.25 3.98 -20.62
CA GLY A 239 0.91 2.70 -20.90
C GLY A 239 0.78 2.21 -22.34
N ASN A 240 -0.36 2.48 -22.99
CA ASN A 240 -0.62 2.12 -24.39
C ASN A 240 -0.54 3.34 -25.33
N LEU A 241 0.15 4.41 -24.92
CA LEU A 241 0.31 5.60 -25.76
C LEU A 241 0.95 5.22 -27.10
N LYS A 242 0.21 5.46 -28.18
CA LYS A 242 0.67 5.23 -29.55
C LYS A 242 1.43 6.46 -30.03
N LEU A 243 2.76 6.41 -29.98
CA LEU A 243 3.61 7.47 -30.51
C LEU A 243 3.73 7.33 -32.04
N PRO A 244 3.44 8.38 -32.83
CA PRO A 244 3.69 8.36 -34.26
C PRO A 244 5.21 8.35 -34.51
N THR A 245 5.70 7.31 -35.18
CA THR A 245 7.11 7.22 -35.56
C THR A 245 7.36 8.09 -36.80
N ALA A 246 8.44 8.90 -36.80
CA ALA A 246 8.79 9.87 -37.85
C ALA A 246 9.13 9.27 -39.25
N SER A 247 9.02 7.96 -39.41
CA SER A 247 9.02 7.29 -40.70
C SER A 247 7.63 6.73 -40.89
N GLY A 248 6.87 7.19 -41.89
CA GLY A 248 5.49 6.80 -42.20
C GLY A 248 5.23 5.32 -42.51
N GLN A 249 5.99 4.41 -41.91
CA GLN A 249 5.59 3.04 -41.64
C GLN A 249 4.84 3.02 -40.31
N GLU A 250 3.56 2.75 -40.39
CA GLU A 250 2.55 2.68 -39.34
C GLU A 250 2.80 1.56 -38.28
N THR A 251 4.02 1.05 -38.13
CA THR A 251 4.24 -0.27 -37.52
C THR A 251 5.40 -0.38 -36.53
N GLN A 252 5.82 0.71 -35.87
CA GLN A 252 6.56 0.59 -34.61
C GLN A 252 5.86 1.34 -33.48
N PHE A 253 4.92 0.63 -32.86
CA PHE A 253 4.31 0.99 -31.58
C PHE A 253 5.37 0.94 -30.48
N ASN A 254 6.18 1.98 -30.34
CA ASN A 254 7.07 2.09 -29.19
C ASN A 254 6.22 2.46 -27.97
N ARG A 255 5.74 1.43 -27.26
CA ARG A 255 5.16 1.61 -25.92
C ARG A 255 6.15 2.39 -25.06
N PRO A 256 5.68 3.30 -24.20
CA PRO A 256 6.55 3.99 -23.27
C PRO A 256 7.36 2.99 -22.43
N PRO A 257 8.65 3.27 -22.18
CA PRO A 257 9.46 2.46 -21.29
C PRO A 257 8.78 2.27 -19.94
N TRP A 258 8.71 1.03 -19.47
CA TRP A 258 7.96 0.67 -18.27
C TRP A 258 8.42 1.42 -17.02
N ASN A 259 9.72 1.71 -16.90
CA ASN A 259 10.26 2.50 -15.80
C ASN A 259 9.74 3.94 -15.79
N ILE A 260 9.48 4.56 -16.96
CA ILE A 260 8.90 5.90 -17.05
C ILE A 260 7.44 5.85 -16.59
N VAL A 261 6.70 4.82 -17.00
CA VAL A 261 5.30 4.60 -16.57
C VAL A 261 5.22 4.45 -15.05
N LEU A 262 6.05 3.58 -14.45
CA LEU A 262 6.06 3.39 -12.99
C LEU A 262 6.52 4.63 -12.21
N SER A 263 7.47 5.39 -12.75
CA SER A 263 7.93 6.62 -12.10
C SER A 263 6.84 7.69 -12.11
N TYR A 264 6.11 7.82 -13.22
CA TYR A 264 4.97 8.72 -13.34
C TYR A 264 3.83 8.32 -12.40
N GLU A 265 3.48 7.04 -12.38
CA GLU A 265 2.47 6.46 -11.48
C GLU A 265 2.73 6.80 -10.02
N TYR A 266 3.95 6.55 -9.55
CA TYR A 266 4.32 6.82 -8.17
C TYR A 266 4.21 8.32 -7.85
N LYS A 267 4.59 9.19 -8.78
CA LYS A 267 4.46 10.64 -8.63
C LYS A 267 3.01 11.09 -8.54
N LEU A 268 2.10 10.52 -9.32
CA LEU A 268 0.67 10.84 -9.20
C LEU A 268 0.12 10.47 -7.82
N ARG A 269 0.52 9.31 -7.27
CA ARG A 269 0.10 8.96 -5.90
C ARG A 269 0.68 9.93 -4.88
N VAL A 270 1.96 10.28 -4.97
CA VAL A 270 2.58 11.27 -4.06
C VAL A 270 1.82 12.60 -4.07
N GLU A 271 1.48 13.12 -5.25
CA GLU A 271 0.71 14.37 -5.35
C GLU A 271 -0.72 14.21 -4.83
N ALA A 272 -1.37 13.05 -5.03
CA ALA A 272 -2.68 12.79 -4.46
C ALA A 272 -2.65 12.83 -2.92
N PHE A 273 -1.64 12.20 -2.30
CA PHE A 273 -1.47 12.26 -0.84
C PHE A 273 -1.09 13.66 -0.34
N LYS A 274 -0.37 14.44 -1.13
CA LYS A 274 -0.10 15.85 -0.82
C LYS A 274 -1.38 16.69 -0.77
N MET A 275 -2.31 16.51 -1.71
CA MET A 275 -3.62 17.18 -1.69
C MET A 275 -4.43 16.81 -0.44
N ILE A 276 -4.35 15.55 -0.02
CA ILE A 276 -4.99 15.08 1.22
C ILE A 276 -4.39 15.76 2.46
N LEU A 277 -3.06 15.88 2.52
CA LEU A 277 -2.34 16.55 3.61
C LEU A 277 -2.67 18.05 3.69
N GLU A 278 -2.81 18.70 2.54
CA GLU A 278 -3.24 20.11 2.43
C GLU A 278 -4.73 20.30 2.79
N GLY A 279 -5.49 19.20 2.93
CA GLY A 279 -6.91 19.22 3.28
C GLY A 279 -7.81 19.68 2.14
N THR A 280 -7.32 19.69 0.89
CA THR A 280 -8.06 20.21 -0.27
C THR A 280 -9.03 19.18 -0.86
N ALA A 281 -8.76 17.89 -0.65
CA ALA A 281 -9.51 16.79 -1.27
C ALA A 281 -9.57 15.54 -0.39
N THR A 282 -10.61 14.73 -0.59
CA THR A 282 -10.64 13.35 -0.08
C THR A 282 -9.76 12.46 -0.95
N MET A 283 -9.41 11.25 -0.49
CA MET A 283 -8.56 10.36 -1.28
C MET A 283 -9.19 9.94 -2.62
N SER A 284 -10.50 9.71 -2.64
CA SER A 284 -11.24 9.43 -3.87
C SER A 284 -11.13 10.60 -4.86
N GLU A 285 -11.34 11.82 -4.38
CA GLU A 285 -11.24 13.04 -5.18
C GLU A 285 -9.81 13.30 -5.65
N ALA A 286 -8.83 13.17 -4.76
CA ALA A 286 -7.42 13.39 -5.07
C ALA A 286 -6.94 12.45 -6.17
N LEU A 287 -7.31 11.16 -6.13
CA LEU A 287 -6.99 10.20 -7.18
C LEU A 287 -7.66 10.53 -8.53
N ARG A 288 -8.80 11.24 -8.53
CA ARG A 288 -9.43 11.75 -9.76
C ARG A 288 -8.65 12.94 -10.30
N VAL A 289 -8.43 13.96 -9.47
CA VAL A 289 -7.79 15.23 -9.87
C VAL A 289 -6.40 15.00 -10.46
N VAL A 290 -5.55 14.18 -9.82
CA VAL A 290 -4.18 13.95 -10.32
C VAL A 290 -4.12 13.25 -11.68
N ARG A 291 -5.16 12.51 -12.08
CA ARG A 291 -5.22 11.86 -13.40
C ARG A 291 -5.64 12.81 -14.51
N GLU A 292 -6.37 13.86 -14.15
CA GLU A 292 -6.89 14.87 -15.07
C GLU A 292 -5.91 16.04 -15.23
N ASP A 293 -4.97 16.20 -14.29
CA ASP A 293 -3.95 17.26 -14.32
C ASP A 293 -2.97 17.10 -15.51
N PRO A 294 -3.03 18.01 -16.51
CA PRO A 294 -2.12 17.98 -17.65
C PRO A 294 -0.69 18.39 -17.27
N SER A 295 -0.50 19.24 -16.27
CA SER A 295 0.82 19.73 -15.86
C SER A 295 1.65 18.61 -15.24
N LEU A 296 1.04 17.76 -14.40
CA LEU A 296 1.71 16.57 -13.87
C LEU A 296 2.09 15.58 -14.98
N LYS A 297 1.18 15.38 -15.94
CA LYS A 297 1.45 14.54 -17.10
C LYS A 297 2.61 15.09 -17.93
N GLU A 298 2.67 16.39 -18.14
CA GLU A 298 3.72 17.00 -18.94
C GLU A 298 5.09 16.89 -18.27
N ALA A 299 5.16 17.25 -16.99
CA ALA A 299 6.39 17.28 -16.22
C ALA A 299 6.98 15.88 -15.98
N TYR A 300 6.15 14.90 -15.62
CA TYR A 300 6.60 13.60 -15.14
C TYR A 300 6.45 12.46 -16.16
N PHE A 301 5.73 12.66 -17.26
CA PHE A 301 5.54 11.64 -18.29
C PHE A 301 5.96 12.09 -19.69
N THR A 302 5.33 13.12 -20.27
CA THR A 302 5.60 13.47 -21.68
C THR A 302 7.02 14.00 -21.88
N THR A 303 7.52 14.86 -20.98
CA THR A 303 8.88 15.42 -21.07
C THR A 303 9.96 14.33 -20.93
N PRO A 304 9.93 13.46 -19.90
CA PRO A 304 10.87 12.34 -19.84
C PRO A 304 10.76 11.37 -21.02
N LEU A 305 9.55 11.13 -21.52
CA LEU A 305 9.31 10.27 -22.69
C LEU A 305 9.87 10.88 -23.99
N ALA A 306 9.70 12.19 -24.19
CA ALA A 306 10.26 12.92 -25.33
C ALA A 306 11.80 12.90 -25.30
N LEU A 307 12.41 13.11 -24.13
CA LEU A 307 13.87 13.01 -23.97
C LEU A 307 14.37 11.58 -24.22
N HIS A 308 13.64 10.56 -23.76
CA HIS A 308 13.99 9.17 -24.01
C HIS A 308 13.94 8.82 -25.50
N THR A 309 12.92 9.31 -26.22
CA THR A 309 12.73 9.07 -27.65
C THR A 309 13.66 9.91 -28.53
N ALA A 310 14.03 11.12 -28.11
CA ALA A 310 15.04 11.96 -28.76
C ALA A 310 16.48 11.48 -28.53
N GLY A 311 16.70 10.64 -27.49
CA GLY A 311 18.00 10.11 -27.07
C GLY A 311 18.65 9.10 -28.02
N THR A 312 18.01 8.71 -29.13
CA THR A 312 18.69 8.07 -30.26
C THR A 312 19.06 9.14 -31.29
N PRO A 313 20.27 9.74 -31.22
CA PRO A 313 20.74 10.55 -32.32
C PRO A 313 20.82 9.64 -33.54
N ASN A 314 19.93 9.92 -34.49
CA ASN A 314 19.88 9.29 -35.80
C ASN A 314 21.11 9.77 -36.60
N LYS A 315 22.31 9.41 -36.15
CA LYS A 315 23.52 9.48 -36.96
C LYS A 315 23.24 8.54 -38.13
N PHE A 316 23.09 9.11 -39.32
CA PHE A 316 22.83 8.42 -40.60
C PHE A 316 21.36 8.18 -40.99
N ARG A 317 20.55 9.25 -41.09
CA ARG A 317 19.64 9.36 -42.24
C ARG A 317 20.29 10.22 -43.32
N LYS A 318 21.21 9.61 -44.08
CA LYS A 318 21.63 10.17 -45.37
C LYS A 318 20.44 9.93 -46.31
N GLY A 319 19.69 10.99 -46.62
CA GLY A 319 18.56 10.94 -47.53
C GLY A 319 19.01 10.34 -48.87
N ASN A 320 18.62 9.11 -49.13
CA ASN A 320 18.80 8.47 -50.41
C ASN A 320 17.61 8.89 -51.27
N HIS A 321 17.66 10.09 -51.85
CA HIS A 321 16.71 10.54 -52.86
C HIS A 321 17.41 10.49 -54.21
N LYS A 322 17.26 9.35 -54.87
CA LYS A 322 17.56 9.18 -56.29
C LYS A 322 16.35 9.71 -57.05
N GLY A 323 16.27 11.02 -57.21
CA GLY A 323 15.29 11.71 -58.04
C GLY A 323 16.03 12.53 -59.09
N LYS A 324 15.96 12.09 -60.34
CA LYS A 324 16.22 12.95 -61.50
C LYS A 324 15.25 14.10 -61.40
N ASP A 325 15.73 15.34 -61.45
CA ASP A 325 15.04 16.41 -62.18
C ASP A 325 16.02 17.51 -62.57
N LYS A 326 15.94 17.87 -63.85
CA LYS A 326 16.72 18.89 -64.52
C LYS A 326 16.01 20.22 -64.32
N THR A 327 16.63 21.20 -63.68
CA THR A 327 16.24 22.60 -63.89
C THR A 327 17.42 23.54 -63.72
N GLN A 328 17.60 24.36 -64.75
CA GLN A 328 18.65 25.35 -64.96
C GLN A 328 18.49 26.54 -64.00
N GLY A 329 19.60 27.14 -63.55
CA GLY A 329 19.55 28.43 -62.86
C GLY A 329 20.87 28.87 -62.23
N GLN A 330 21.62 29.68 -62.99
CA GLN A 330 22.61 30.71 -62.61
C GLN A 330 23.68 30.42 -61.56
N GLU A 331 24.92 30.30 -62.04
CA GLU A 331 26.16 30.26 -61.28
C GLU A 331 26.65 31.67 -60.90
N ILE A 332 26.97 31.87 -59.62
CA ILE A 332 27.81 32.97 -59.11
C ILE A 332 29.17 32.35 -58.77
N PRO A 333 30.33 32.83 -59.28
CA PRO A 333 31.61 32.18 -59.05
C PRO A 333 32.21 32.61 -57.70
N LEU A 334 32.51 31.64 -56.82
CA LEU A 334 33.45 31.81 -55.70
C LEU A 334 34.71 30.95 -55.94
N PRO A 335 35.89 31.40 -55.47
CA PRO A 335 37.20 30.91 -55.93
C PRO A 335 37.56 29.50 -55.41
N PRO A 336 38.43 28.76 -56.14
CA PRO A 336 38.69 27.35 -55.90
C PRO A 336 39.62 27.10 -54.70
N ALA A 337 39.21 26.20 -53.80
CA ALA A 337 40.06 25.62 -52.77
C ALA A 337 40.86 24.42 -53.32
N PRO A 338 42.09 24.19 -52.84
CA PRO A 338 43.07 23.34 -53.52
C PRO A 338 42.79 21.84 -53.39
N HIS A 339 43.07 21.14 -54.48
CA HIS A 339 43.04 19.68 -54.63
C HIS A 339 43.93 18.96 -53.61
N GLN A 340 43.39 17.94 -52.95
CA GLN A 340 44.17 16.77 -52.53
C GLN A 340 43.54 15.49 -53.05
N ASN A 341 44.35 14.81 -53.86
CA ASN A 341 44.11 13.49 -54.42
C ASN A 341 44.15 12.42 -53.32
N GLY A 342 43.25 11.43 -53.39
CA GLY A 342 43.31 10.25 -52.52
C GLY A 342 42.27 9.20 -52.85
N ARG A 343 42.61 8.31 -53.79
CA ARG A 343 41.92 7.03 -54.04
C ARG A 343 41.90 6.19 -52.75
N GLY A 344 40.76 5.59 -52.42
CA GLY A 344 40.68 4.61 -51.32
C GLY A 344 39.30 3.99 -51.17
N THR A 345 39.13 2.81 -51.75
CA THR A 345 38.01 1.87 -51.61
C THR A 345 37.74 1.52 -50.13
N GLY A 346 36.56 1.89 -49.62
CA GLY A 346 36.13 1.62 -48.25
C GLY A 346 35.18 0.43 -48.13
N LYS A 347 35.70 -0.72 -47.70
CA LYS A 347 34.94 -1.86 -47.15
C LYS A 347 34.83 -1.63 -45.64
N GLY A 348 33.59 -1.54 -45.13
CA GLY A 348 33.31 -1.11 -43.75
C GLY A 348 33.69 -2.10 -42.65
N LYS A 349 33.89 -1.56 -41.44
CA LYS A 349 33.56 -2.19 -40.15
C LYS A 349 33.48 -1.12 -39.05
N GLY A 350 32.40 -1.18 -38.26
CA GLY A 350 31.87 -0.07 -37.47
C GLY A 350 32.59 0.31 -36.17
N LYS A 351 32.22 1.49 -35.64
CA LYS A 351 32.59 1.98 -34.30
C LYS A 351 31.48 1.68 -33.30
N LYS A 352 31.76 0.76 -32.38
CA LYS A 352 31.13 0.60 -31.05
C LYS A 352 32.22 0.87 -30.00
N GLY A 353 31.82 1.37 -28.83
CA GLY A 353 32.62 1.45 -27.60
C GLY A 353 32.87 2.89 -27.19
N LYS A 354 32.07 3.51 -26.30
CA LYS A 354 32.04 3.29 -24.84
C LYS A 354 33.45 3.04 -24.30
N GLY A 355 33.93 3.97 -23.46
CA GLY A 355 35.17 3.83 -22.72
C GLY A 355 35.22 2.45 -22.07
N GLN A 356 36.07 1.59 -22.61
CA GLN A 356 36.25 0.23 -22.14
C GLN A 356 37.20 0.31 -20.96
N VAL A 357 36.63 0.21 -19.77
CA VAL A 357 37.35 -0.17 -18.55
C VAL A 357 37.95 -1.55 -18.81
N VAL A 358 39.28 -1.66 -18.78
CA VAL A 358 39.93 -2.96 -18.66
C VAL A 358 40.26 -3.16 -17.19
N LEU A 359 39.65 -4.19 -16.60
CA LEU A 359 40.06 -4.73 -15.31
C LEU A 359 41.39 -5.44 -15.51
N ALA A 360 42.49 -4.76 -15.21
CA ALA A 360 43.66 -5.46 -14.70
C ALA A 360 43.43 -5.57 -13.18
N ASN A 361 43.36 -6.79 -12.66
CA ASN A 361 43.27 -7.10 -11.23
C ASN A 361 42.18 -6.37 -10.43
N GLY A 362 40.96 -6.27 -10.99
CA GLY A 362 39.78 -5.91 -10.19
C GLY A 362 39.61 -4.42 -9.84
N LYS A 363 40.47 -3.50 -10.32
CA LYS A 363 40.30 -2.06 -10.11
C LYS A 363 39.91 -1.31 -11.39
N GLN A 364 38.95 -0.38 -11.26
CA GLN A 364 38.45 0.47 -12.35
C GLN A 364 39.44 1.63 -12.61
N LEU A 365 40.38 1.45 -13.54
CA LEU A 365 41.32 2.51 -13.94
C LEU A 365 40.77 3.30 -15.14
N ALA A 366 40.81 4.64 -15.05
CA ALA A 366 40.42 5.53 -16.14
C ALA A 366 41.50 5.52 -17.25
N LEU A 367 41.09 5.21 -18.49
CA LEU A 367 42.00 5.02 -19.63
C LEU A 367 41.89 6.20 -20.63
N ALA A 368 42.98 6.90 -20.87
CA ALA A 368 43.06 8.02 -21.82
C ALA A 368 43.20 7.53 -23.28
N SER A 369 42.64 8.22 -24.27
CA SER A 369 42.75 7.81 -25.69
C SER A 369 43.89 8.49 -26.45
N ALA A 370 44.45 9.56 -25.88
CA ALA A 370 45.54 10.35 -26.45
C ALA A 370 46.50 10.78 -25.33
N THR A 371 47.76 11.05 -25.69
CA THR A 371 48.70 11.75 -24.81
C THR A 371 48.29 13.22 -24.63
N PRO A 372 48.82 13.93 -23.61
CA PRO A 372 48.57 15.37 -23.44
C PRO A 372 48.94 16.19 -24.69
N ASP A 373 49.94 15.73 -25.46
CA ASP A 373 50.37 16.35 -26.73
C ASP A 373 49.45 16.03 -27.93
N GLY A 374 48.29 15.40 -27.70
CA GLY A 374 47.30 15.10 -28.74
C GLY A 374 47.64 13.92 -29.66
N ARG A 375 48.71 13.16 -29.38
CA ARG A 375 49.08 11.98 -30.18
C ARG A 375 48.28 10.75 -29.74
N GLN A 376 47.86 9.93 -30.72
CA GLN A 376 47.06 8.73 -30.44
C GLN A 376 47.91 7.62 -29.81
N LEU A 377 47.42 7.05 -28.72
CA LEU A 377 48.05 5.91 -28.05
C LEU A 377 47.81 4.60 -28.80
N CYS A 378 48.81 3.72 -28.79
CA CYS A 378 48.70 2.38 -29.36
C CYS A 378 47.95 1.45 -28.39
N TYR A 379 46.72 1.08 -28.75
CA TYR A 379 45.95 0.11 -27.96
C TYR A 379 46.52 -1.31 -28.00
N ALA A 380 47.15 -1.71 -29.10
CA ALA A 380 47.81 -3.02 -29.21
C ALA A 380 48.95 -3.15 -28.20
N TYR A 381 49.75 -2.08 -28.05
CA TYR A 381 50.79 -2.00 -27.04
C TYR A 381 50.23 -2.19 -25.62
N ASN A 382 49.13 -1.52 -25.30
CA ASN A 382 48.54 -1.54 -23.96
C ASN A 382 47.79 -2.83 -23.58
N HIS A 383 47.36 -3.65 -24.55
CA HIS A 383 46.60 -4.88 -24.28
C HIS A 383 47.40 -6.17 -24.52
N ARG A 384 48.25 -6.22 -25.55
CA ARG A 384 48.93 -7.47 -25.97
C ARG A 384 50.41 -7.30 -26.34
N GLY A 385 50.98 -6.10 -26.17
CA GLY A 385 52.33 -5.76 -26.64
C GLY A 385 52.34 -5.59 -28.16
N CYS A 386 52.67 -4.40 -28.66
CA CYS A 386 52.73 -4.15 -30.10
C CYS A 386 54.11 -4.55 -30.62
N THR A 387 54.15 -5.46 -31.58
CA THR A 387 55.37 -5.99 -32.21
C THR A 387 55.69 -5.34 -33.56
N ASP A 388 54.88 -4.34 -33.99
CA ASP A 388 55.07 -3.67 -35.27
C ASP A 388 56.20 -2.63 -35.20
N PRO A 389 57.32 -2.80 -35.95
CA PRO A 389 58.44 -1.86 -35.94
C PRO A 389 58.15 -0.51 -36.62
N LYS A 390 56.98 -0.37 -37.27
CA LYS A 390 56.52 0.85 -37.95
C LYS A 390 55.21 1.38 -37.38
N CYS A 391 54.94 1.14 -36.10
CA CYS A 391 53.73 1.64 -35.46
C CYS A 391 53.69 3.18 -35.46
N THR A 392 52.68 3.76 -36.10
CA THR A 392 52.46 5.22 -36.16
C THR A 392 51.81 5.80 -34.89
N ARG A 393 51.51 4.95 -33.90
CA ARG A 393 50.87 5.31 -32.64
C ARG A 393 51.85 5.22 -31.48
N VAL A 394 51.66 6.04 -30.46
CA VAL A 394 52.60 6.15 -29.33
C VAL A 394 52.52 4.92 -28.42
N HIS A 395 53.66 4.32 -28.11
CA HIS A 395 53.82 3.21 -27.17
C HIS A 395 54.02 3.74 -25.75
N ALA A 396 52.93 4.10 -25.09
CA ALA A 396 52.93 4.60 -23.72
C ALA A 396 51.71 4.08 -22.93
N CYS A 397 51.82 4.09 -21.60
CA CYS A 397 50.78 3.63 -20.70
C CYS A 397 49.48 4.45 -20.88
N ARG A 398 48.35 3.74 -21.03
CA ARG A 398 47.04 4.36 -21.26
C ARG A 398 46.35 4.88 -19.98
N VAL A 399 46.84 4.55 -18.80
CA VAL A 399 46.24 5.00 -17.54
C VAL A 399 46.35 6.52 -17.45
N ALA A 400 45.21 7.19 -17.20
CA ALA A 400 45.15 8.65 -17.14
C ALA A 400 46.14 9.17 -16.08
N GLY A 401 47.09 10.01 -16.52
CA GLY A 401 48.12 10.60 -15.66
C GLY A 401 49.45 9.82 -15.56
N CYS A 402 49.57 8.64 -16.17
CA CYS A 402 50.81 7.86 -16.13
C CYS A 402 51.71 8.06 -17.36
N PHE A 403 51.23 7.72 -18.55
CA PHE A 403 51.94 7.82 -19.84
C PHE A 403 53.40 7.29 -19.85
N GLY A 404 53.77 6.39 -18.93
CA GLY A 404 55.12 5.81 -18.84
C GLY A 404 55.42 4.78 -19.93
N GLU A 405 56.69 4.36 -20.02
CA GLU A 405 57.22 3.37 -20.98
C GLU A 405 56.87 1.92 -20.60
N HIS A 406 55.60 1.69 -20.25
CA HIS A 406 55.07 0.37 -19.92
C HIS A 406 53.61 0.23 -20.40
N PRO A 407 53.16 -0.98 -20.74
CA PRO A 407 51.77 -1.20 -21.13
C PRO A 407 50.82 -1.06 -19.93
N ALA A 408 49.57 -0.67 -20.17
CA ALA A 408 48.54 -0.57 -19.13
C ALA A 408 48.33 -1.87 -18.34
N SER A 409 48.59 -3.04 -18.94
CA SER A 409 48.53 -4.34 -18.26
C SER A 409 49.57 -4.51 -17.16
N GLN A 410 50.70 -3.80 -17.23
CA GLN A 410 51.80 -3.84 -16.26
C GLN A 410 51.85 -2.59 -15.39
N HIS A 411 50.79 -1.77 -15.41
CA HIS A 411 50.77 -0.49 -14.71
C HIS A 411 50.97 -0.65 -13.19
N GLU A 412 50.30 -1.62 -12.56
CA GLU A 412 50.43 -1.86 -11.12
C GLU A 412 51.86 -2.24 -10.70
N ALA A 413 52.52 -3.10 -11.48
CA ALA A 413 53.90 -3.53 -11.24
C ALA A 413 54.89 -2.36 -11.37
N ALA A 414 54.66 -1.48 -12.35
CA ALA A 414 55.48 -0.28 -12.56
C ALA A 414 55.25 0.80 -11.48
N THR A 415 54.04 0.90 -10.92
CA THR A 415 53.73 1.84 -9.81
C THR A 415 54.20 1.33 -8.46
N ALA A 416 54.34 0.01 -8.27
CA ALA A 416 54.82 -0.59 -7.03
C ALA A 416 56.36 -0.54 -6.89
N SER A 417 57.08 -0.26 -7.98
CA SER A 417 58.54 -0.20 -7.99
C SER A 417 59.12 1.22 -7.86
N LYS A 418 58.26 2.23 -7.69
CA LYS A 418 58.61 3.61 -7.33
C LYS A 418 58.18 3.84 -5.90
#